data_AF-A0A1F6FFL6-F1
#
_entry.id   AF-A0A1F6FFL6-F1
#
_cell.length_a   1.000
_cell.length_b   1.000
_cell.length_c   1.000
_cell.angle_alpha   90.00
_cell.angle_beta   90.00
_cell.angle_gamma   90.00
#
_symmetry.space_group_name_H-M   'P 1'
#
loop_
_entity.id
_entity.type
_entity.pdbx_description
1 polymer ?
#
loop_
_entity_poly.entity_id
_entity_poly.type
_entity_poly.pdbx_seq_one_letter_code
_entity_poly.pdbx_strand_id
1 'polypeptide(L)'
;MAKVEQMVAIAQKIVTRAHHFLRVKENVNKRGGYFVVVNHQRAEFILAVKIGQVSKEKTEKYEVLAREKAWRLYGHIGNWTSFESRNEKAGVVVYDSIRPHCPAWTELWGQWGGAVRGNRYIFSFSGFPELLDEAMMFVLAIKMGELNREWVLERFGARNEYLAPFLAECSWTE
;
A
#
# COMPACT_ATOMS: atom_id res chain seq x y z
N MET A 1 13.63 16.10 3.51
CA MET A 1 14.42 14.85 3.41
C MET A 1 14.15 13.91 4.58
N ALA A 2 14.35 14.34 5.84
CA ALA A 2 14.15 13.48 7.03
C ALA A 2 12.85 12.63 7.07
N LYS A 3 11.71 13.20 6.67
CA LYS A 3 10.42 12.48 6.71
C LYS A 3 10.29 11.36 5.66
N VAL A 4 10.90 11.53 4.49
CA VAL A 4 10.89 10.51 3.42
C VAL A 4 11.78 9.33 3.84
N GLU A 5 12.96 9.62 4.39
CA GLU A 5 13.86 8.62 4.94
C GLU A 5 13.19 7.81 6.07
N GLN A 6 12.46 8.48 6.97
CA GLN A 6 11.67 7.83 8.01
C GLN A 6 10.62 6.88 7.43
N MET A 7 9.83 7.32 6.43
CA MET A 7 8.83 6.46 5.78
C MET A 7 9.46 5.20 5.18
N VAL A 8 10.60 5.34 4.50
CA VAL A 8 11.32 4.22 3.90
C VAL A 8 11.88 3.27 4.96
N ALA A 9 12.45 3.81 6.05
CA ALA A 9 12.98 3.01 7.15
C ALA A 9 11.88 2.19 7.86
N ILE A 10 10.72 2.79 8.12
CA ILE A 10 9.57 2.08 8.71
C ILE A 10 9.06 1.02 7.73
N ALA A 11 8.92 1.36 6.45
CA ALA A 11 8.49 0.40 5.43
C ALA A 11 9.45 -0.81 5.30
N GLN A 12 10.77 -0.61 5.44
CA GLN A 12 11.75 -1.70 5.49
C GLN A 12 11.53 -2.63 6.69
N LYS A 13 11.30 -2.07 7.89
CA LYS A 13 10.98 -2.84 9.10
C LYS A 13 9.69 -3.64 8.91
N ILE A 14 8.65 -3.01 8.36
CA ILE A 14 7.36 -3.65 8.06
C ILE A 14 7.53 -4.80 7.07
N VAL A 15 8.25 -4.62 5.97
CA VAL A 15 8.49 -5.69 4.97
C VAL A 15 9.24 -6.87 5.57
N THR A 16 10.22 -6.62 6.43
CA THR A 16 10.97 -7.67 7.13
C THR A 16 10.05 -8.52 8.01
N ARG A 17 9.11 -7.86 8.69
CA ARG A 17 8.13 -8.50 9.57
C ARG A 17 7.06 -9.23 8.77
N ALA A 18 6.57 -8.65 7.68
CA ALA A 18 5.62 -9.29 6.76
C ALA A 18 6.19 -10.58 6.17
N HIS A 19 7.48 -10.59 5.80
CA HIS A 19 8.16 -11.81 5.35
C HIS A 19 8.11 -12.91 6.43
N HIS A 20 8.51 -12.58 7.66
CA HIS A 20 8.49 -13.55 8.77
C HIS A 20 7.07 -14.05 9.06
N PHE A 21 6.12 -13.12 9.15
CA PHE A 21 4.72 -13.37 9.45
C PHE A 21 4.08 -14.36 8.45
N LEU A 22 4.24 -14.13 7.14
CA LEU A 22 3.72 -15.07 6.13
C LEU A 22 4.44 -16.40 6.11
N ARG A 23 5.76 -16.39 6.33
CA ARG A 23 6.53 -17.63 6.33
C ARG A 23 6.06 -18.56 7.45
N VAL A 24 5.74 -18.00 8.62
CA VAL A 24 5.21 -18.76 9.77
C VAL A 24 3.75 -19.14 9.55
N LYS A 25 2.89 -18.22 9.12
CA LYS A 25 1.44 -18.44 9.00
C LYS A 25 1.06 -19.34 7.82
N GLU A 26 1.74 -19.20 6.68
CA GLU A 26 1.29 -19.75 5.39
C GLU A 26 2.38 -20.49 4.61
N ASN A 27 3.60 -20.61 5.15
CA ASN A 27 4.75 -21.20 4.46
C ASN A 27 5.06 -20.53 3.10
N VAL A 28 4.76 -19.23 2.97
CA VAL A 28 4.99 -18.43 1.76
C VAL A 28 6.30 -17.65 1.85
N ASN A 29 7.15 -17.75 0.82
CA ASN A 29 8.47 -17.08 0.77
C ASN A 29 8.45 -15.78 -0.08
N LYS A 30 7.63 -14.80 0.29
CA LYS A 30 7.69 -13.43 -0.27
C LYS A 30 8.62 -12.58 0.59
N ARG A 31 9.52 -11.80 -0.04
CA ARG A 31 10.63 -11.09 0.65
C ARG A 31 10.71 -9.60 0.35
N GLY A 32 9.74 -9.05 -0.38
CA GLY A 32 9.81 -7.67 -0.81
C GLY A 32 8.77 -7.32 -1.85
N GLY A 33 8.82 -6.06 -2.24
CA GLY A 33 7.88 -5.46 -3.16
C GLY A 33 8.26 -4.03 -3.49
N TYR A 34 7.28 -3.28 -3.95
CA TYR A 34 7.46 -1.88 -4.32
C TYR A 34 6.58 -0.99 -3.45
N PHE A 35 7.18 0.06 -2.90
CA PHE A 35 6.54 1.01 -2.00
C PHE A 35 6.43 2.37 -2.69
N VAL A 36 5.23 2.95 -2.63
CA VAL A 36 4.89 4.23 -3.25
C VAL A 36 4.21 5.13 -2.23
N VAL A 37 4.56 6.41 -2.27
CA VAL A 37 3.91 7.46 -1.48
C VAL A 37 3.47 8.60 -2.38
N VAL A 38 2.22 9.04 -2.20
CA VAL A 38 1.66 10.22 -2.83
C VAL A 38 1.17 11.17 -1.74
N ASN A 39 1.46 12.46 -1.86
CA ASN A 39 0.84 13.49 -1.04
C ASN A 39 -0.45 13.94 -1.74
N HIS A 40 -1.59 13.47 -1.22
CA HIS A 40 -2.87 13.70 -1.88
C HIS A 40 -3.41 15.12 -1.67
N GLN A 41 -2.94 15.84 -0.67
CA GLN A 41 -3.33 17.24 -0.47
C GLN A 41 -2.71 18.18 -1.52
N ARG A 42 -1.56 17.80 -2.08
CA ARG A 42 -0.81 18.60 -3.06
C ARG A 42 -0.75 17.99 -4.46
N ALA A 43 -1.44 16.85 -4.67
CA ALA A 43 -1.33 16.05 -5.90
C ALA A 43 0.13 15.72 -6.27
N GLU A 44 0.97 15.46 -5.28
CA GLU A 44 2.43 15.38 -5.44
C GLU A 44 2.92 13.93 -5.28
N PHE A 45 3.67 13.46 -6.26
CA PHE A 45 4.37 12.18 -6.17
C PHE A 45 5.60 12.32 -5.27
N ILE A 46 5.66 11.56 -4.17
CA ILE A 46 6.74 11.69 -3.19
C ILE A 46 7.86 10.69 -3.49
N LEU A 47 7.53 9.39 -3.62
CA LEU A 47 8.54 8.37 -3.87
C LEU A 47 7.97 7.10 -4.50
N ALA A 48 8.88 6.38 -5.15
CA ALA A 48 8.77 5.01 -5.65
C ALA A 48 10.06 4.30 -5.27
N VAL A 49 10.00 3.22 -4.47
CA VAL A 49 11.21 2.49 -4.07
C VAL A 49 10.94 1.00 -3.91
N LYS A 50 11.86 0.18 -4.41
CA LYS A 50 11.89 -1.26 -4.13
C LYS A 50 12.33 -1.49 -2.68
N ILE A 51 11.57 -2.29 -1.94
CA ILE A 51 11.90 -2.70 -0.57
C ILE A 51 12.01 -4.21 -0.49
N GLY A 52 13.11 -4.70 0.08
CA GLY A 52 13.39 -6.13 0.21
C GLY A 52 13.87 -6.77 -1.09
N GLN A 53 13.70 -8.09 -1.19
CA GLN A 53 14.15 -8.89 -2.34
C GLN A 53 12.99 -9.19 -3.28
N VAL A 54 13.11 -8.71 -4.53
CA VAL A 54 12.15 -8.93 -5.62
C VAL A 54 12.92 -9.39 -6.85
N SER A 55 12.40 -10.39 -7.57
CA SER A 55 13.01 -10.85 -8.82
C SER A 55 12.91 -9.75 -9.90
N LYS A 56 13.82 -9.77 -10.87
CA LYS A 56 13.88 -8.71 -11.90
C LYS A 56 12.57 -8.62 -12.68
N GLU A 57 11.98 -9.77 -13.00
CA GLU A 57 10.74 -9.91 -13.78
C GLU A 57 9.51 -9.34 -13.03
N LYS A 58 9.54 -9.35 -11.69
CA LYS A 58 8.42 -8.87 -10.87
C LYS A 58 8.57 -7.41 -10.45
N THR A 59 9.77 -6.84 -10.54
CA THR A 59 10.07 -5.49 -10.04
C THR A 59 9.26 -4.44 -10.77
N GLU A 60 9.28 -4.46 -12.10
CA GLU A 60 8.52 -3.51 -12.93
C GLU A 60 7.01 -3.67 -12.70
N LYS A 61 6.52 -4.92 -12.67
CA LYS A 61 5.12 -5.21 -12.39
C LYS A 61 4.66 -4.65 -11.03
N TYR A 62 5.44 -4.86 -9.97
CA TYR A 62 5.09 -4.37 -8.63
C TYR A 62 5.17 -2.85 -8.53
N GLU A 63 6.11 -2.20 -9.22
CA GLU A 63 6.12 -0.74 -9.31
C GLU A 63 4.82 -0.22 -9.95
N VAL A 64 4.47 -0.74 -11.12
CA VAL A 64 3.28 -0.31 -11.86
C VAL A 64 2.02 -0.50 -11.01
N LEU A 65 1.86 -1.66 -10.37
CA LEU A 65 0.72 -1.94 -9.51
C LEU A 65 0.70 -1.02 -8.27
N ALA A 66 1.83 -0.77 -7.62
CA ALA A 66 1.87 0.13 -6.46
C ALA A 66 1.50 1.57 -6.85
N ARG A 67 1.98 2.05 -8.00
CA ARG A 67 1.66 3.39 -8.53
C ARG A 67 0.19 3.51 -8.90
N GLU A 68 -0.34 2.52 -9.62
CA GLU A 68 -1.76 2.43 -10.00
C GLU A 68 -2.66 2.61 -8.77
N LYS A 69 -2.43 1.81 -7.73
CA LYS A 69 -3.26 1.80 -6.53
C LYS A 69 -3.24 3.14 -5.80
N ALA A 70 -2.08 3.78 -5.72
CA ALA A 70 -1.94 5.08 -5.07
C ALA A 70 -2.74 6.16 -5.82
N TRP A 71 -2.58 6.22 -7.15
CA TRP A 71 -3.24 7.22 -7.99
C TRP A 71 -4.74 6.95 -8.17
N ARG A 72 -5.14 5.69 -8.27
CA ARG A 72 -6.56 5.33 -8.26
C ARG A 72 -7.20 5.71 -6.95
N LEU A 73 -6.58 5.39 -5.82
CA LEU A 73 -7.11 5.80 -4.52
C LEU A 73 -7.21 7.32 -4.44
N TYR A 74 -6.18 8.06 -4.90
CA TYR A 74 -6.19 9.53 -4.98
C TYR A 74 -7.45 10.05 -5.69
N GLY A 75 -7.78 9.52 -6.88
CA GLY A 75 -8.94 9.94 -7.68
C GLY A 75 -10.31 9.51 -7.12
N HIS A 76 -10.37 8.62 -6.14
CA HIS A 76 -11.61 8.21 -5.48
C HIS A 76 -11.73 8.88 -4.12
N ILE A 77 -12.24 10.12 -4.13
CA ILE A 77 -12.50 10.90 -2.93
C ILE A 77 -13.54 10.18 -2.08
N GLY A 78 -13.26 9.98 -0.80
CA GLY A 78 -14.12 9.25 0.15
C GLY A 78 -13.67 7.82 0.45
N ASN A 79 -12.88 7.21 -0.43
CA ASN A 79 -12.31 5.88 -0.20
C ASN A 79 -11.03 5.99 0.67
N TRP A 80 -10.89 5.04 1.59
CA TRP A 80 -9.77 4.91 2.52
C TRP A 80 -8.75 3.89 2.04
N THR A 81 -9.16 2.95 1.21
CA THR A 81 -8.29 1.90 0.68
C THR A 81 -8.50 1.72 -0.82
N SER A 82 -7.46 1.24 -1.52
CA SER A 82 -7.64 0.84 -2.92
C SER A 82 -8.45 -0.45 -3.08
N PHE A 83 -8.80 -1.13 -1.97
CA PHE A 83 -9.81 -2.19 -1.96
C PHE A 83 -11.19 -1.63 -2.31
N GLU A 84 -11.58 -0.51 -1.70
CA GLU A 84 -12.91 0.09 -1.90
C GLU A 84 -13.09 0.71 -3.29
N SER A 85 -11.99 1.13 -3.94
CA SER A 85 -12.03 1.70 -5.30
C SER A 85 -11.82 0.65 -6.38
N ARG A 86 -12.01 -0.65 -6.10
CA ARG A 86 -11.87 -1.69 -7.11
C ARG A 86 -12.97 -1.59 -8.14
N ASN A 87 -12.62 -1.97 -9.36
CA ASN A 87 -13.56 -2.11 -10.46
C ASN A 87 -13.74 -3.60 -10.74
N GLU A 88 -14.71 -4.25 -10.08
CA GLU A 88 -15.01 -5.66 -10.37
C GLU A 88 -15.61 -5.85 -11.77
N LYS A 89 -16.10 -4.78 -12.42
CA LYS A 89 -16.78 -4.87 -13.73
C LYS A 89 -16.53 -3.76 -14.78
N ALA A 90 -15.91 -2.62 -14.50
CA ALA A 90 -15.96 -1.49 -15.47
C ALA A 90 -14.65 -1.20 -16.20
N GLY A 91 -14.77 -1.05 -17.53
CA GLY A 91 -13.83 -0.30 -18.36
C GLY A 91 -13.51 1.05 -17.71
N VAL A 92 -12.22 1.34 -17.67
CA VAL A 92 -11.59 2.32 -16.78
C VAL A 92 -12.13 3.75 -16.98
N VAL A 93 -12.66 4.38 -15.94
CA VAL A 93 -12.76 5.85 -15.89
C VAL A 93 -11.42 6.37 -15.37
N VAL A 94 -10.46 6.56 -16.27
CA VAL A 94 -9.24 7.32 -15.96
C VAL A 94 -9.61 8.79 -16.04
N TYR A 95 -9.66 9.49 -14.90
CA TYR A 95 -9.76 10.95 -14.90
C TYR A 95 -8.60 11.54 -15.73
N ASP A 96 -8.87 12.53 -16.57
CA ASP A 96 -7.87 13.14 -17.46
C ASP A 96 -6.65 13.69 -16.70
N SER A 97 -6.85 14.09 -15.43
CA SER A 97 -5.78 14.52 -14.53
C SER A 97 -4.81 13.41 -14.09
N ILE A 98 -5.14 12.14 -14.32
CA ILE A 98 -4.35 10.97 -13.89
C ILE A 98 -3.67 10.26 -15.07
N ARG A 99 -4.17 10.46 -16.31
CA ARG A 99 -3.61 9.85 -17.54
C ARG A 99 -2.10 10.04 -17.72
N PRO A 100 -1.47 11.20 -17.43
CA PRO A 100 -0.03 11.36 -17.64
C PRO A 100 0.83 10.45 -16.74
N HIS A 101 0.25 9.95 -15.65
CA HIS A 101 0.94 9.13 -14.65
C HIS A 101 0.61 7.65 -14.77
N CYS A 102 -0.31 7.25 -15.66
CA CYS A 102 -0.58 5.84 -15.90
C CYS A 102 -0.04 5.32 -17.24
N PRO A 103 0.81 4.28 -17.21
CA PRO A 103 1.25 3.63 -18.43
C PRO A 103 0.04 2.96 -19.11
N ALA A 104 0.11 2.78 -20.43
CA ALA A 104 -0.96 2.36 -21.34
C ALA A 104 -1.59 0.96 -21.09
N TRP A 105 -1.42 0.37 -19.90
CA TRP A 105 -1.93 -0.95 -19.52
C TRP A 105 -3.25 -0.80 -18.75
N THR A 106 -4.32 -0.48 -19.47
CA THR A 106 -5.69 -0.34 -18.93
C THR A 106 -6.23 -1.63 -18.29
N GLU A 107 -5.70 -2.79 -18.66
CA GLU A 107 -6.20 -4.08 -18.15
C GLU A 107 -5.87 -4.33 -16.68
N LEU A 108 -4.73 -3.84 -16.15
CA LEU A 108 -4.32 -4.05 -14.76
C LEU A 108 -4.95 -3.04 -13.77
N TRP A 109 -5.64 -2.03 -14.30
CA TRP A 109 -6.20 -0.93 -13.53
C TRP A 109 -7.42 -1.37 -12.73
N GLY A 110 -7.55 -0.91 -11.48
CA GLY A 110 -8.75 -1.19 -10.69
C GLY A 110 -8.85 -2.61 -10.09
N GLN A 111 -7.89 -3.49 -10.36
CA GLN A 111 -8.00 -4.90 -9.96
C GLN A 111 -7.64 -5.16 -8.49
N TRP A 112 -6.63 -4.46 -7.95
CA TRP A 112 -5.96 -4.88 -6.71
C TRP A 112 -6.00 -3.84 -5.57
N GLY A 113 -6.13 -4.30 -4.34
CA GLY A 113 -5.95 -3.57 -3.08
C GLY A 113 -4.48 -3.40 -2.67
N GLY A 114 -4.26 -2.80 -1.50
CA GLY A 114 -2.92 -2.60 -0.94
C GLY A 114 -2.42 -1.16 -0.95
N ALA A 115 -3.30 -0.19 -1.18
CA ALA A 115 -3.04 1.21 -0.82
C ALA A 115 -4.02 1.70 0.25
N VAL A 116 -3.53 2.58 1.11
CA VAL A 116 -4.26 3.19 2.23
C VAL A 116 -4.08 4.70 2.19
N ARG A 117 -5.18 5.42 2.41
CA ARG A 117 -5.23 6.87 2.53
C ARG A 117 -5.11 7.26 4.01
N GLY A 118 -4.09 8.05 4.33
CA GLY A 118 -3.96 8.79 5.58
C GLY A 118 -4.38 10.25 5.43
N ASN A 119 -4.19 11.03 6.50
CA ASN A 119 -4.57 12.45 6.52
C ASN A 119 -3.93 13.29 5.40
N ARG A 120 -2.63 13.08 5.14
CA ARG A 120 -1.84 13.81 4.14
C ARG A 120 -1.33 12.93 3.00
N TYR A 121 -1.00 11.68 3.31
CA TYR A 121 -0.36 10.77 2.37
C TYR A 121 -1.25 9.59 2.01
N ILE A 122 -1.08 9.10 0.79
CA ILE A 122 -1.49 7.76 0.38
C ILE A 122 -0.25 6.90 0.35
N PHE A 123 -0.31 5.77 1.05
CA PHE A 123 0.73 4.76 1.10
C PHE A 123 0.28 3.55 0.30
N SER A 124 1.12 3.05 -0.60
CA SER A 124 0.80 1.91 -1.45
C SER A 124 1.96 0.94 -1.50
N PHE A 125 1.65 -0.35 -1.38
CA PHE A 125 2.65 -1.41 -1.49
C PHE A 125 2.17 -2.51 -2.43
N SER A 126 3.09 -3.12 -3.19
CA SER A 126 2.80 -4.33 -3.96
C SER A 126 3.92 -5.36 -3.78
N GLY A 127 3.59 -6.54 -3.25
CA GLY A 127 4.55 -7.66 -3.19
C GLY A 127 4.07 -8.89 -2.41
N PHE A 128 3.18 -8.70 -1.44
CA PHE A 128 2.59 -9.73 -0.59
C PHE A 128 1.14 -10.04 -1.02
N PRO A 129 0.43 -10.98 -0.37
CA PRO A 129 -1.02 -11.09 -0.52
C PRO A 129 -1.67 -9.74 -0.26
N GLU A 130 -2.69 -9.43 -1.03
CA GLU A 130 -3.28 -8.10 -1.13
C GLU A 130 -3.77 -7.53 0.21
N LEU A 131 -4.43 -8.35 1.02
CA LEU A 131 -4.87 -7.94 2.35
C LEU A 131 -3.69 -7.69 3.29
N LEU A 132 -2.56 -8.40 3.13
CA LEU A 132 -1.36 -8.11 3.89
C LEU A 132 -0.65 -6.84 3.39
N ASP A 133 -0.58 -6.62 2.07
CA ASP A 133 -0.09 -5.35 1.50
C ASP A 133 -0.86 -4.17 2.12
N GLU A 134 -2.18 -4.29 2.25
CA GLU A 134 -3.02 -3.29 2.88
C GLU A 134 -2.77 -3.15 4.39
N ALA A 135 -2.68 -4.25 5.13
CA ALA A 135 -2.38 -4.24 6.55
C ALA A 135 -1.02 -3.58 6.84
N MET A 136 -0.01 -3.84 6.00
CA MET A 136 1.28 -3.17 6.06
C MET A 136 1.18 -1.66 5.89
N MET A 137 0.34 -1.18 4.96
CA MET A 137 0.15 0.25 4.75
C MET A 137 -0.64 0.92 5.88
N PHE A 138 -1.57 0.21 6.52
CA PHE A 138 -2.19 0.68 7.76
C PHE A 138 -1.18 0.81 8.91
N VAL A 139 -0.32 -0.19 9.11
CA VAL A 139 0.76 -0.12 10.13
C VAL A 139 1.63 1.11 9.87
N LEU A 140 2.06 1.32 8.61
CA LEU A 140 2.87 2.49 8.25
C LEU A 140 2.13 3.80 8.53
N ALA A 141 0.86 3.92 8.12
CA ALA A 141 0.07 5.13 8.36
C ALA A 141 -0.09 5.44 9.86
N ILE A 142 -0.28 4.42 10.70
CA ILE A 142 -0.36 4.58 12.15
C ILE A 142 1.00 5.05 12.72
N LYS A 143 2.11 4.40 12.33
CA LYS A 143 3.45 4.78 12.78
C LYS A 143 3.84 6.19 12.36
N MET A 144 3.40 6.63 11.18
CA MET A 144 3.60 7.99 10.68
C MET A 144 2.64 9.02 11.30
N GLY A 145 1.74 8.63 12.21
CA GLY A 145 0.73 9.51 12.81
C GLY A 145 -0.33 10.00 11.82
N GLU A 146 -0.52 9.29 10.71
CA GLU A 146 -1.48 9.65 9.66
C GLU A 146 -2.87 9.04 9.90
N LEU A 147 -2.97 7.99 10.72
CA LEU A 147 -4.21 7.34 11.13
C LEU A 147 -4.15 6.88 12.60
N ASN A 148 -5.30 6.78 13.25
CA ASN A 148 -5.43 6.24 14.61
C ASN A 148 -5.62 4.70 14.58
N ARG A 149 -4.96 3.98 15.50
CA ARG A 149 -4.97 2.51 15.55
C ARG A 149 -6.35 1.94 15.82
N GLU A 150 -7.03 2.45 16.84
CA GLU A 150 -8.34 1.98 17.28
C GLU A 150 -9.38 2.14 16.16
N TRP A 151 -9.39 3.31 15.54
CA TRP A 151 -10.25 3.61 14.39
C TRP A 151 -10.00 2.68 13.20
N VAL A 152 -8.72 2.38 12.88
CA VAL A 152 -8.37 1.45 11.81
C VAL A 152 -8.89 0.04 12.10
N LEU A 153 -8.74 -0.43 13.34
CA LEU A 153 -9.19 -1.77 13.76
C LEU A 153 -10.72 -1.88 13.74
N GLU A 154 -11.43 -0.87 14.27
CA GLU A 154 -12.89 -0.82 14.26
C GLU A 154 -13.44 -0.92 12.84
N ARG A 155 -12.84 -0.19 11.90
CA ARG A 155 -13.39 -0.04 10.56
C ARG A 155 -12.97 -1.14 9.58
N PHE A 156 -11.74 -1.65 9.69
CA PHE A 156 -11.17 -2.58 8.72
C PHE A 156 -10.81 -3.94 9.30
N GLY A 157 -10.79 -4.09 10.63
CA GLY A 157 -10.34 -5.31 11.31
C GLY A 157 -11.18 -6.54 10.97
N ALA A 158 -12.50 -6.38 10.81
CA ALA A 158 -13.38 -7.48 10.42
C ALA A 158 -13.22 -7.91 8.95
N ARG A 159 -12.82 -6.99 8.06
CA ARG A 159 -12.63 -7.27 6.62
C ARG A 159 -11.24 -7.84 6.32
N ASN A 160 -10.22 -7.35 7.00
CA ASN A 160 -8.84 -7.70 6.74
C ASN A 160 -8.29 -8.61 7.84
N GLU A 161 -8.28 -9.92 7.55
CA GLU A 161 -7.83 -10.97 8.48
C GLU A 161 -6.37 -10.83 8.94
N TYR A 162 -5.54 -10.07 8.22
CA TYR A 162 -4.15 -9.82 8.59
C TYR A 162 -4.00 -8.60 9.49
N LEU A 163 -4.97 -7.69 9.52
CA LEU A 163 -4.79 -6.37 10.12
C LEU A 163 -4.50 -6.43 11.62
N ALA A 164 -5.39 -7.05 12.40
CA ALA A 164 -5.21 -7.20 13.84
C ALA A 164 -3.94 -7.99 14.22
N PRO A 165 -3.69 -9.21 13.69
CA PRO A 165 -2.50 -9.98 14.07
C PRO A 165 -1.20 -9.30 13.61
N PHE A 166 -1.19 -8.66 12.43
CA PHE A 166 0.00 -7.99 11.95
C PHE A 166 0.31 -6.69 12.71
N LEU A 167 -0.72 -5.95 13.15
CA LEU A 167 -0.56 -4.82 14.07
C LEU A 167 -0.01 -5.22 15.45
N ALA A 168 -0.28 -6.45 15.90
CA ALA A 168 0.29 -6.99 17.13
C ALA A 168 1.78 -7.34 16.94
N GLU A 169 2.13 -7.99 15.83
CA GLU A 169 3.53 -8.25 15.42
C GLU A 169 4.34 -6.95 15.28
N CYS A 170 3.67 -5.84 14.92
CA CYS A 170 4.30 -4.53 14.73
C CYS A 170 4.28 -3.59 15.95
N SER A 171 4.13 -4.13 17.15
CA SER A 171 4.04 -3.38 18.41
C SER A 171 5.34 -2.75 18.91
N TRP A 172 6.43 -2.74 18.13
CA TRP A 172 7.70 -2.12 18.55
C TRP A 172 7.59 -0.60 18.74
N THR A 173 8.36 -0.06 19.69
CA THR A 173 8.58 1.38 19.85
C THR A 173 9.58 1.87 18.79
N GLU A 174 9.39 3.10 18.29
CA GLU A 174 10.34 3.74 17.34
C GLU A 174 11.58 4.27 18.04
#